data_AF-A0A0Q3RTZ4-F1
#
_entry.id   AF-A0A0Q3RTZ4-F1
#
_cell.length_a   1.000
_cell.length_b   1.000
_cell.length_c   1.000
_cell.angle_alpha   90.00
_cell.angle_beta   90.00
_cell.angle_gamma   90.00
#
_symmetry.space_group_name_H-M   'P 1'
#
loop_
_entity.id
_entity.type
_entity.pdbx_description
1 polymer ?
#
loop_
_entity_poly.entity_id
_entity_poly.type
_entity_poly.pdbx_seq_one_letter_code
_entity_poly.pdbx_strand_id
1 'polypeptide(L)'
;MNELVIQTHNFQKAKNQLKQFSMTKAEELALKKVDVDGGLFNWFDHKVTGQELNVLTNQVQDYLIKFNTLNTKFIKEFGEVYNALEALDKEYIQAILISIKAAEKASKEAKDAQKDINKTIEMQKQTILVLKNFKDKLDKYEHLENVDEVWKDTQKSVKKLKSINTEFDSIKQNVENQANTIFYLNQFNEELSRYNHLRDIDQLWEDAQTFSKNIKLINTQIEAINNSIKIQGHEVDTLNQFKDEINKYNHLGDIDQLWEDAQTFSKNIKSINMQIEAINNSIKIQSHEVDTLNQFKDEINKYNHLGDIDQLWEDSHKSKVEVKSLYEKVEGLENHLYVAKQQMNEDKVNYESQINTLFKKTKIAYALAGGSIGIALILIMVNILGIL
;
A
#
# COMPACT_ATOMS: atom_id res chain seq x y z
N MET A 1 22.42 73.70 -115.84
CA MET A 1 23.80 74.03 -116.25
C MET A 1 23.87 73.64 -117.72
N ASN A 2 23.72 74.60 -118.63
CA ASN A 2 23.71 74.29 -120.06
C ASN A 2 25.14 73.92 -120.45
N GLU A 3 25.36 72.71 -120.94
CA GLU A 3 26.64 72.27 -121.49
C GLU A 3 26.99 73.17 -122.67
N LEU A 4 27.96 74.06 -122.46
CA LEU A 4 28.56 74.83 -123.54
C LEU A 4 29.52 73.88 -124.26
N VAL A 5 29.03 73.25 -125.34
CA VAL A 5 29.84 72.37 -126.19
C VAL A 5 30.93 73.23 -126.81
N ILE A 6 32.18 73.02 -126.38
CA ILE A 6 33.35 73.73 -126.90
C ILE A 6 33.57 73.30 -128.34
N GLN A 7 33.19 74.15 -129.30
CA GLN A 7 33.36 73.85 -130.73
C GLN A 7 34.75 74.28 -131.22
N THR A 8 35.79 73.58 -130.77
CA THR A 8 37.22 73.81 -131.12
C THR A 8 37.52 73.91 -132.63
N HIS A 9 36.57 73.56 -133.47
CA HIS A 9 36.59 73.67 -134.93
C HIS A 9 36.80 75.12 -135.41
N ASN A 10 36.18 76.14 -134.78
CA ASN A 10 36.16 77.50 -135.33
C ASN A 10 37.53 78.19 -135.24
N PHE A 11 38.15 78.16 -134.06
CA PHE A 11 39.49 78.72 -133.86
C PHE A 11 40.55 78.01 -134.73
N GLN A 12 40.52 76.68 -134.78
CA GLN A 12 41.49 75.92 -135.56
C GLN A 12 41.33 76.17 -137.06
N LYS A 13 40.09 76.32 -137.54
CA LYS A 13 39.79 76.66 -138.93
C LYS A 13 40.36 78.03 -139.30
N ALA A 14 40.04 79.07 -138.52
CA ALA A 14 40.54 80.44 -138.75
C ALA A 14 42.07 80.51 -138.67
N LYS A 15 42.68 79.87 -137.66
CA LYS A 15 44.14 79.73 -137.52
C LYS A 15 44.80 79.08 -138.74
N ASN A 16 44.17 78.03 -139.28
CA ASN A 16 44.72 77.32 -140.44
C ASN A 16 44.61 78.14 -141.73
N GLN A 17 43.54 78.91 -141.92
CA GLN A 17 43.41 79.83 -143.06
C GLN A 17 44.50 80.91 -143.03
N LEU A 18 44.69 81.56 -141.89
CA LEU A 18 45.77 82.55 -141.69
C LEU A 18 47.16 81.97 -141.96
N LYS A 19 47.40 80.74 -141.51
CA LYS A 19 48.66 80.04 -141.77
C LYS A 19 48.89 79.84 -143.26
N GLN A 20 47.89 79.39 -144.01
CA GLN A 20 47.99 79.19 -145.46
C GLN A 20 48.25 80.51 -146.20
N PHE A 21 47.56 81.58 -145.83
CA PHE A 21 47.79 82.89 -146.43
C PHE A 21 49.21 83.41 -146.19
N SER A 22 49.72 83.31 -144.95
CA SER A 22 51.08 83.78 -144.60
C SER A 22 52.19 83.11 -145.42
N MET A 23 51.90 81.95 -146.02
CA MET A 23 52.83 81.18 -146.86
C MET A 23 52.73 81.52 -148.35
N THR A 24 51.81 82.40 -148.75
CA THR A 24 51.67 82.83 -150.15
C THR A 24 52.83 83.76 -150.52
N LYS A 25 53.61 83.39 -151.53
CA LYS A 25 54.77 84.18 -152.00
C LYS A 25 54.30 85.42 -152.77
N ALA A 26 54.99 86.54 -152.56
CA ALA A 26 54.82 87.73 -153.40
C ALA A 26 55.37 87.45 -154.81
N GLU A 27 54.57 87.68 -155.84
CA GLU A 27 55.04 87.61 -157.22
C GLU A 27 55.89 88.84 -157.53
N GLU A 28 57.06 88.65 -158.13
CA GLU A 28 57.87 89.75 -158.66
C GLU A 28 57.17 90.34 -159.89
N LEU A 29 56.76 91.59 -159.77
CA LEU A 29 56.09 92.33 -160.82
C LEU A 29 57.15 93.15 -161.58
N ALA A 30 57.42 92.78 -162.84
CA ALA A 30 58.32 93.50 -163.73
C ALA A 30 57.60 93.86 -165.04
N LEU A 31 57.42 95.15 -165.28
CA LEU A 31 56.85 95.66 -166.54
C LEU A 31 57.92 95.61 -167.64
N LYS A 32 57.57 95.06 -168.80
CA LYS A 32 58.42 95.12 -169.98
C LYS A 32 58.37 96.54 -170.54
N LYS A 33 59.54 97.13 -170.73
CA LYS A 33 59.63 98.42 -171.46
C LYS A 33 59.31 98.18 -172.93
N VAL A 34 58.80 99.22 -173.59
CA VAL A 34 58.64 99.23 -175.05
C VAL A 34 59.99 99.48 -175.71
N ASP A 35 60.19 98.99 -176.92
CA ASP A 35 61.48 99.12 -177.61
C ASP A 35 61.65 100.56 -178.12
N VAL A 36 62.88 101.10 -178.02
CA VAL A 36 63.19 102.50 -178.35
C VAL A 36 64.08 102.65 -179.59
N ASP A 37 64.68 101.56 -180.09
CA ASP A 37 65.63 101.56 -181.23
C ASP A 37 65.20 100.56 -182.34
N GLY A 38 65.31 100.92 -183.63
CA GLY A 38 64.86 100.10 -184.77
C GLY A 38 65.55 100.37 -186.14
N GLY A 39 65.33 99.48 -187.13
CA GLY A 39 65.91 99.54 -188.50
C GLY A 39 67.18 98.68 -188.71
N LEU A 40 67.69 98.56 -189.95
CA LEU A 40 68.87 97.71 -190.26
C LEU A 40 70.09 98.21 -189.46
N PHE A 41 70.55 97.40 -188.50
CA PHE A 41 71.57 97.70 -187.48
C PHE A 41 71.16 98.61 -186.29
N ASN A 42 69.86 98.82 -186.03
CA ASN A 42 69.36 99.63 -184.89
C ASN A 42 69.90 101.08 -184.84
N TRP A 43 70.05 101.73 -185.99
CA TRP A 43 70.53 103.12 -186.08
C TRP A 43 69.42 104.17 -186.23
N PHE A 44 68.15 103.75 -186.15
CA PHE A 44 67.01 104.67 -186.20
C PHE A 44 66.17 104.51 -184.94
N ASP A 45 65.46 105.58 -184.55
CA ASP A 45 64.54 105.50 -183.43
C ASP A 45 63.36 104.58 -183.78
N HIS A 46 63.00 103.67 -182.86
CA HIS A 46 61.79 102.88 -183.01
C HIS A 46 60.58 103.74 -182.66
N LYS A 47 59.66 103.88 -183.61
CA LYS A 47 58.34 104.43 -183.29
C LYS A 47 57.53 103.34 -182.61
N VAL A 48 57.47 103.43 -181.28
CA VAL A 48 56.64 102.58 -180.42
C VAL A 48 55.27 102.38 -181.06
N THR A 49 54.95 101.12 -181.29
CA THR A 49 53.72 100.71 -181.95
C THR A 49 52.57 100.64 -180.95
N GLY A 50 51.33 100.74 -181.45
CA GLY A 50 50.15 100.51 -180.62
C GLY A 50 50.12 99.10 -180.00
N GLN A 51 50.79 98.12 -180.63
CA GLN A 51 50.94 96.77 -180.08
C GLN A 51 51.81 96.75 -178.82
N GLU A 52 52.97 97.41 -178.82
CA GLU A 52 53.86 97.45 -177.65
C GLU A 52 53.23 98.17 -176.47
N LEU A 53 52.52 99.29 -176.72
CA LEU A 53 51.79 100.00 -175.68
C LEU A 53 50.63 99.17 -175.12
N ASN A 54 49.94 98.40 -175.96
CA ASN A 54 48.90 97.46 -175.52
C ASN A 54 49.49 96.32 -174.67
N VAL A 55 50.67 95.80 -175.00
CA VAL A 55 51.35 94.79 -174.17
C VAL A 55 51.67 95.35 -172.79
N LEU A 56 52.25 96.56 -172.70
CA LEU A 56 52.52 97.22 -171.42
C LEU A 56 51.23 97.53 -170.64
N THR A 57 50.19 98.02 -171.33
CA THR A 57 48.89 98.34 -170.71
C THR A 57 48.21 97.09 -170.16
N ASN A 58 48.25 95.97 -170.90
CA ASN A 58 47.75 94.69 -170.43
C ASN A 58 48.52 94.21 -169.19
N GLN A 59 49.85 94.37 -169.14
CA GLN A 59 50.63 94.04 -167.94
C GLN A 59 50.22 94.90 -166.73
N VAL A 60 50.03 96.20 -166.91
CA VAL A 60 49.57 97.10 -165.84
C VAL A 60 48.16 96.71 -165.37
N GLN A 61 47.26 96.39 -166.31
CA GLN A 61 45.91 95.95 -166.00
C GLN A 61 45.91 94.62 -165.23
N ASP A 62 46.72 93.66 -165.65
CA ASP A 62 46.94 92.39 -164.94
C ASP A 62 47.44 92.65 -163.52
N TYR A 63 48.33 93.62 -163.32
CA TYR A 63 48.85 93.97 -162.00
C TYR A 63 47.80 94.64 -161.11
N LEU A 64 46.95 95.52 -161.65
CA LEU A 64 45.84 96.10 -160.91
C LEU A 64 44.81 95.03 -160.51
N ILE A 65 44.53 94.06 -161.39
CA ILE A 65 43.67 92.90 -161.08
C ILE A 65 44.32 92.04 -159.98
N LYS A 66 45.62 91.75 -160.08
CA LYS A 66 46.37 91.03 -159.04
C LYS A 66 46.37 91.78 -157.71
N PHE A 67 46.56 93.09 -157.72
CA PHE A 67 46.54 93.93 -156.52
C PHE A 67 45.15 93.94 -155.86
N ASN A 68 44.07 94.12 -156.64
CA ASN A 68 42.72 94.06 -156.10
C ASN A 68 42.39 92.67 -155.53
N THR A 69 42.86 91.61 -156.20
CA THR A 69 42.74 90.22 -155.72
C THR A 69 43.49 90.03 -154.40
N LEU A 70 44.73 90.52 -154.31
CA LEU A 70 45.56 90.46 -153.11
C LEU A 70 44.93 91.26 -151.97
N ASN A 71 44.43 92.47 -152.24
CA ASN A 71 43.75 93.30 -151.25
C ASN A 71 42.46 92.65 -150.75
N THR A 72 41.67 92.06 -151.64
CA THR A 72 40.49 91.26 -151.26
C THR A 72 40.86 90.06 -150.40
N LYS A 73 41.98 89.37 -150.70
CA LYS A 73 42.52 88.31 -149.84
C LYS A 73 42.93 88.85 -148.48
N PHE A 74 43.69 89.95 -148.42
CA PHE A 74 44.06 90.59 -147.15
C PHE A 74 42.84 90.92 -146.29
N ILE A 75 41.79 91.51 -146.86
CA ILE A 75 40.55 91.83 -146.13
C ILE A 75 39.90 90.56 -145.57
N LYS A 76 39.82 89.48 -146.35
CA LYS A 76 39.29 88.19 -145.88
C LYS A 76 40.10 87.62 -144.72
N GLU A 77 41.42 87.71 -144.80
CA GLU A 77 42.33 87.19 -143.77
C GLU A 77 42.30 88.05 -142.50
N PHE A 78 42.16 89.37 -142.60
CA PHE A 78 41.84 90.19 -141.43
C PHE A 78 40.52 89.77 -140.77
N GLY A 79 39.52 89.36 -141.58
CA GLY A 79 38.31 88.71 -141.08
C GLY A 79 38.61 87.39 -140.35
N GLU A 80 39.52 86.56 -140.86
CA GLU A 80 39.93 85.32 -140.17
C GLU A 80 40.74 85.59 -138.89
N VAL A 81 41.55 86.65 -138.82
CA VAL A 81 42.19 87.10 -137.55
C VAL A 81 41.12 87.44 -136.52
N TYR A 82 40.12 88.22 -136.91
CA TYR A 82 39.01 88.57 -136.02
C TYR A 82 38.25 87.31 -135.56
N ASN A 83 37.91 86.41 -136.47
CA ASN A 83 37.24 85.14 -136.13
C ASN A 83 38.08 84.28 -135.18
N ALA A 84 39.41 84.24 -135.35
CA ALA A 84 40.30 83.52 -134.45
C ALA A 84 40.33 84.15 -133.04
N LEU A 85 40.39 85.48 -132.95
CA LEU A 85 40.35 86.17 -131.65
C LEU A 85 38.99 86.01 -130.97
N GLU A 86 37.90 86.10 -131.71
CA GLU A 86 36.54 85.91 -131.20
C GLU A 86 36.30 84.47 -130.72
N ALA A 87 36.75 83.46 -131.47
CA ALA A 87 36.66 82.06 -131.05
C ALA A 87 37.57 81.76 -129.84
N LEU A 88 38.76 82.38 -129.75
CA LEU A 88 39.63 82.26 -128.57
C LEU A 88 38.95 82.78 -127.31
N ASP A 89 38.28 83.93 -127.40
CA ASP A 89 37.55 84.54 -126.27
C ASP A 89 36.31 83.73 -125.88
N LYS A 90 35.40 83.49 -126.84
CA LYS A 90 34.10 82.86 -126.58
C LYS A 90 34.18 81.36 -126.30
N GLU A 91 35.16 80.66 -126.87
CA GLU A 91 35.25 79.20 -126.69
C GLU A 91 36.31 78.85 -125.66
N TYR A 92 37.57 79.22 -125.90
CA TYR A 92 38.69 78.78 -125.06
C TYR A 92 38.77 79.51 -123.72
N ILE A 93 38.75 80.85 -123.71
CA ILE A 93 38.84 81.63 -122.47
C ILE A 93 37.59 81.37 -121.62
N GLN A 94 36.40 81.37 -122.21
CA GLN A 94 35.17 81.07 -121.50
C GLN A 94 35.16 79.63 -120.93
N ALA A 95 35.63 78.63 -121.69
CA ALA A 95 35.76 77.26 -121.19
C ALA A 95 36.75 77.16 -120.02
N ILE A 96 37.91 77.81 -120.12
CA ILE A 96 38.90 77.86 -119.04
C ILE A 96 38.28 78.50 -117.79
N LEU A 97 37.55 79.60 -117.92
CA LEU A 97 36.85 80.25 -116.80
C LEU A 97 35.80 79.32 -116.17
N ILE A 98 35.03 78.57 -116.98
CA ILE A 98 34.07 77.57 -116.49
C ILE A 98 34.80 76.46 -115.74
N SER A 99 35.88 75.91 -116.29
CA SER A 99 36.68 74.87 -115.66
C SER A 99 37.33 75.33 -114.36
N ILE A 100 37.85 76.57 -114.30
CA ILE A 100 38.40 77.17 -113.07
C ILE A 100 37.30 77.34 -112.03
N LYS A 101 36.13 77.86 -112.40
CA LYS A 101 34.99 77.98 -111.47
C LYS A 101 34.50 76.62 -110.97
N ALA A 102 34.49 75.60 -111.84
CA ALA A 102 34.16 74.24 -111.45
C ALA A 102 35.21 73.65 -110.49
N ALA A 103 36.50 73.87 -110.75
CA ALA A 103 37.60 73.46 -109.88
C ALA A 103 37.58 74.19 -108.52
N GLU A 104 37.26 75.49 -108.52
CA GLU A 104 37.08 76.29 -107.30
C GLU A 104 35.90 75.76 -106.49
N LYS A 105 34.77 75.47 -107.14
CA LYS A 105 33.60 74.86 -106.50
C LYS A 105 33.94 73.49 -105.91
N ALA A 106 34.60 72.61 -106.68
CA ALA A 106 35.03 71.29 -106.22
C ALA A 106 36.03 71.40 -105.06
N SER A 107 36.96 72.36 -105.09
CA SER A 107 37.90 72.60 -104.00
C SER A 107 37.20 73.10 -102.74
N LYS A 108 36.17 73.94 -102.87
CA LYS A 108 35.36 74.40 -101.75
C LYS A 108 34.57 73.25 -101.13
N GLU A 109 33.89 72.45 -101.97
CA GLU A 109 33.15 71.25 -101.53
C GLU A 109 34.09 70.24 -100.85
N ALA A 110 35.31 70.02 -101.37
CA ALA A 110 36.30 69.17 -100.73
C ALA A 110 36.77 69.71 -99.37
N LYS A 111 36.93 71.03 -99.24
CA LYS A 111 37.28 71.68 -97.95
C LYS A 111 36.15 71.56 -96.93
N ASP A 112 34.90 71.70 -97.37
CA ASP A 112 33.72 71.52 -96.53
C ASP A 112 33.59 70.05 -96.08
N ALA A 113 33.76 69.10 -97.00
CA ALA A 113 33.82 67.67 -96.67
C ALA A 113 34.94 67.33 -95.68
N GLN A 114 36.14 67.92 -95.84
CA GLN A 114 37.25 67.74 -94.90
C GLN A 114 36.90 68.29 -93.50
N LYS A 115 36.18 69.42 -93.42
CA LYS A 115 35.71 69.97 -92.15
C LYS A 115 34.72 69.02 -91.46
N ASP A 116 33.82 68.40 -92.22
CA ASP A 116 32.85 67.45 -91.68
C ASP A 116 33.49 66.12 -91.28
N ILE A 117 34.51 65.65 -92.03
CA ILE A 117 35.36 64.52 -91.63
C ILE A 117 36.06 64.84 -90.29
N ASN A 118 36.65 66.03 -90.15
CA ASN A 118 37.33 66.41 -88.91
C ASN A 118 36.36 66.45 -87.71
N LYS A 119 35.14 66.98 -87.90
CA LYS A 119 34.08 66.93 -86.86
C LYS A 119 33.71 65.50 -86.50
N THR A 120 33.59 64.62 -87.49
CA THR A 120 33.25 63.21 -87.29
C THR A 120 34.34 62.49 -86.51
N ILE A 121 35.61 62.72 -86.85
CA ILE A 121 36.77 62.17 -86.12
C ILE A 121 36.76 62.66 -84.66
N GLU A 122 36.46 63.94 -84.43
CA GLU A 122 36.40 64.47 -83.06
C GLU A 122 35.25 63.84 -82.25
N MET A 123 34.05 63.71 -82.82
CA MET A 123 32.95 62.98 -82.18
C MET A 123 33.32 61.52 -81.89
N GLN A 124 33.99 60.82 -82.81
CA GLN A 124 34.45 59.46 -82.60
C GLN A 124 35.46 59.35 -81.45
N LYS A 125 36.39 60.31 -81.31
CA LYS A 125 37.31 60.38 -80.16
C LYS A 125 36.55 60.54 -78.84
N GLN A 126 35.56 61.44 -78.80
CA GLN A 126 34.73 61.63 -77.59
C GLN A 126 33.97 60.34 -77.22
N THR A 127 33.38 59.66 -78.20
CA THR A 127 32.71 58.37 -77.98
C THR A 127 33.67 57.31 -77.43
N ILE A 128 34.87 57.20 -78.00
CA ILE A 128 35.89 56.25 -77.51
C ILE A 128 36.31 56.57 -76.07
N LEU A 129 36.47 57.85 -75.72
CA LEU A 129 36.76 58.29 -74.35
C LEU A 129 35.65 57.86 -73.37
N VAL A 130 34.38 58.04 -73.75
CA VAL A 130 33.25 57.60 -72.94
C VAL A 130 33.24 56.08 -72.77
N LEU A 131 33.46 55.33 -73.85
CA LEU A 131 33.52 53.86 -73.81
C LEU A 131 34.67 53.36 -72.95
N LYS A 132 35.85 54.00 -73.02
CA LYS A 132 36.99 53.70 -72.16
C LYS A 132 36.63 53.94 -70.70
N ASN A 133 36.06 55.09 -70.36
CA ASN A 133 35.63 55.39 -68.99
C ASN A 133 34.57 54.39 -68.48
N PHE A 134 33.67 53.93 -69.35
CA PHE A 134 32.69 52.91 -69.01
C PHE A 134 33.36 51.55 -68.74
N LYS A 135 34.31 51.13 -69.58
CA LYS A 135 35.12 49.93 -69.36
C LYS A 135 35.91 50.02 -68.05
N ASP A 136 36.61 51.13 -67.81
CA ASP A 136 37.40 51.36 -66.59
C ASP A 136 36.52 51.32 -65.32
N LYS A 137 35.23 51.70 -65.44
CA LYS A 137 34.26 51.53 -64.34
C LYS A 137 33.82 50.08 -64.17
N LEU A 138 33.59 49.35 -65.26
CA LEU A 138 33.24 47.92 -65.22
C LEU A 138 34.37 47.09 -64.60
N ASP A 139 35.61 47.34 -65.02
CA ASP A 139 36.80 46.63 -64.52
C ASP A 139 37.04 46.85 -63.01
N LYS A 140 36.50 47.94 -62.43
CA LYS A 140 36.58 48.20 -60.98
C LYS A 140 35.63 47.34 -60.15
N TYR A 141 34.61 46.74 -60.76
CA TYR A 141 33.73 45.82 -60.06
C TYR A 141 34.38 44.44 -59.98
N GLU A 142 35.13 44.25 -58.91
CA GLU A 142 35.93 43.04 -58.61
C GLU A 142 35.11 41.73 -58.62
N HIS A 143 33.79 41.82 -58.43
CA HIS A 143 32.89 40.65 -58.32
C HIS A 143 31.83 40.56 -59.43
N LEU A 144 31.99 41.30 -60.53
CA LEU A 144 31.02 41.23 -61.62
C LEU A 144 30.94 39.82 -62.23
N GLU A 145 32.06 39.08 -62.22
CA GLU A 145 32.14 37.68 -62.66
C GLU A 145 31.43 36.70 -61.70
N ASN A 146 31.27 37.06 -60.43
CA ASN A 146 30.62 36.21 -59.43
C ASN A 146 29.09 36.30 -59.44
N VAL A 147 28.48 37.15 -60.26
CA VAL A 147 27.02 37.37 -60.26
C VAL A 147 26.25 36.06 -60.47
N ASP A 148 26.71 35.21 -61.38
CA ASP A 148 26.07 33.91 -61.65
C ASP A 148 26.24 32.94 -60.48
N GLU A 149 27.37 33.00 -59.77
CA GLU A 149 27.63 32.19 -58.59
C GLU A 149 26.73 32.62 -57.42
N VAL A 150 26.66 33.93 -57.16
CA VAL A 150 25.76 34.52 -56.15
C VAL A 150 24.31 34.17 -56.47
N TRP A 151 23.91 34.22 -57.74
CA TRP A 151 22.56 33.80 -58.15
C TRP A 151 22.31 32.33 -57.84
N LYS A 152 23.22 31.43 -58.21
CA LYS A 152 23.11 29.98 -57.92
C LYS A 152 23.04 29.71 -56.42
N ASP A 153 23.85 30.38 -55.62
CA ASP A 153 23.88 30.20 -54.17
C ASP A 153 22.64 30.78 -53.49
N THR A 154 22.10 31.89 -54.01
CA THR A 154 20.80 32.42 -53.59
C THR A 154 19.69 31.42 -53.87
N GLN A 155 19.66 30.80 -55.05
CA GLN A 155 18.69 29.75 -55.39
C GLN A 155 18.81 28.51 -54.50
N LYS A 156 20.04 28.07 -54.19
CA LYS A 156 20.27 26.99 -53.22
C LYS A 156 19.75 27.37 -51.83
N SER A 157 20.01 28.60 -51.39
CA SER A 157 19.55 29.12 -50.09
C SER A 157 18.03 29.17 -50.01
N VAL A 158 17.35 29.61 -51.07
CA VAL A 158 15.88 29.58 -51.17
C VAL A 158 15.33 28.15 -51.04
N LYS A 159 15.96 27.16 -51.68
CA LYS A 159 15.55 25.74 -51.54
C LYS A 159 15.71 25.24 -50.11
N LYS A 160 16.84 25.56 -49.46
CA LYS A 160 17.07 25.21 -48.04
C LYS A 160 16.04 25.86 -47.13
N LEU A 161 15.74 27.15 -47.34
CA LEU A 161 14.71 27.87 -46.57
C LEU A 161 13.33 27.23 -46.70
N LYS A 162 12.94 26.75 -47.89
CA LYS A 162 11.69 26.01 -48.07
C LYS A 162 11.66 24.72 -47.24
N SER A 163 12.75 23.95 -47.24
CA SER A 163 12.85 22.73 -46.42
C SER A 163 12.72 23.04 -44.93
N ILE A 164 13.45 24.06 -44.45
CA ILE A 164 13.39 24.52 -43.07
C ILE A 164 11.96 24.94 -42.70
N ASN A 165 11.24 25.62 -43.61
CA ASN A 165 9.86 26.01 -43.35
C ASN A 165 8.93 24.81 -43.18
N THR A 166 9.09 23.77 -44.00
CA THR A 166 8.32 22.53 -43.86
C THR A 166 8.60 21.83 -42.54
N GLU A 167 9.88 21.76 -42.13
CA GLU A 167 10.25 21.22 -40.81
C GLU A 167 9.68 22.06 -39.68
N PHE A 168 9.68 23.39 -39.81
CA PHE A 168 9.09 24.32 -38.85
C PHE A 168 7.59 24.10 -38.69
N ASP A 169 6.85 23.90 -39.79
CA ASP A 169 5.42 23.58 -39.76
C ASP A 169 5.15 22.25 -39.03
N SER A 170 5.99 21.23 -39.24
CA SER A 170 5.91 19.97 -38.51
C SER A 170 6.22 20.11 -37.02
N ILE A 171 7.24 20.90 -36.66
CA ILE A 171 7.56 21.23 -35.27
C ILE A 171 6.37 21.94 -34.62
N LYS A 172 5.76 22.91 -35.31
CA LYS A 172 4.58 23.62 -34.81
C LYS A 172 3.43 22.67 -34.49
N GLN A 173 3.09 21.75 -35.42
CA GLN A 173 2.07 20.74 -35.18
C GLN A 173 2.41 19.83 -33.99
N ASN A 174 3.67 19.44 -33.83
CA ASN A 174 4.11 18.64 -32.69
C ASN A 174 3.97 19.39 -31.36
N VAL A 175 4.32 20.68 -31.32
CA VAL A 175 4.16 21.52 -30.13
C VAL A 175 2.69 21.67 -29.76
N GLU A 176 1.80 21.89 -30.74
CA GLU A 176 0.35 21.96 -30.52
C GLU A 176 -0.19 20.63 -29.96
N ASN A 177 0.26 19.49 -30.50
CA ASN A 177 -0.10 18.17 -29.99
C ASN A 177 0.39 17.93 -28.55
N GLN A 178 1.64 18.31 -28.25
CA GLN A 178 2.20 18.19 -26.90
C GLN A 178 1.46 19.06 -25.89
N ALA A 179 1.05 20.27 -26.27
CA ALA A 179 0.25 21.14 -25.42
C ALA A 179 -1.10 20.49 -25.06
N ASN A 180 -1.75 19.82 -26.02
CA ASN A 180 -2.97 19.06 -25.77
C ASN A 180 -2.74 17.88 -24.82
N THR A 181 -1.63 17.13 -24.98
CA THR A 181 -1.30 16.04 -24.05
C THR A 181 -1.06 16.54 -22.62
N ILE A 182 -0.33 17.65 -22.47
CA ILE A 182 -0.10 18.29 -21.17
C ILE A 182 -1.41 18.72 -20.52
N PHE A 183 -2.35 19.26 -21.30
CA PHE A 183 -3.68 19.62 -20.81
C PHE A 183 -4.41 18.41 -20.22
N TYR A 184 -4.45 17.27 -20.92
CA TYR A 184 -5.09 16.04 -20.41
C TYR A 184 -4.36 15.46 -19.19
N LEU A 185 -3.02 15.49 -19.16
CA LEU A 185 -2.25 15.05 -18.00
C LEU A 185 -2.55 15.90 -16.76
N ASN A 186 -2.71 17.21 -16.93
CA ASN A 186 -3.09 18.10 -15.84
C ASN A 186 -4.51 17.79 -15.34
N GLN A 187 -5.48 17.57 -16.23
CA GLN A 187 -6.82 17.14 -15.82
C GLN A 187 -6.79 15.82 -15.05
N PHE A 188 -6.04 14.83 -15.52
CA PHE A 188 -5.87 13.56 -14.82
C PHE A 188 -5.21 13.75 -13.45
N ASN A 189 -4.21 14.64 -13.34
CA ASN A 189 -3.58 14.95 -12.08
C ASN A 189 -4.53 15.65 -11.09
N GLU A 190 -5.41 16.52 -11.58
CA GLU A 190 -6.48 17.12 -10.76
C GLU A 190 -7.45 16.06 -10.25
N GLU A 191 -7.83 15.09 -11.09
CA GLU A 191 -8.66 13.96 -10.67
C GLU A 191 -7.97 13.08 -9.63
N LEU A 192 -6.71 12.72 -9.85
CA LEU A 192 -5.90 11.97 -8.87
C LEU A 192 -5.83 12.70 -7.52
N SER A 193 -5.68 14.03 -7.57
CA SER A 193 -5.60 14.86 -6.37
C SER A 193 -6.90 14.90 -5.55
N ARG A 194 -8.05 14.53 -6.13
CA ARG A 194 -9.32 14.40 -5.39
C ARG A 194 -9.36 13.17 -4.49
N TYR A 195 -8.53 12.17 -4.73
CA TYR A 195 -8.45 10.99 -3.89
C TYR A 195 -7.55 11.26 -2.69
N ASN A 196 -8.16 11.72 -1.59
CA ASN A 196 -7.47 12.04 -0.34
C ASN A 196 -6.63 10.88 0.23
N HIS A 197 -7.04 9.63 -0.04
CA HIS A 197 -6.43 8.42 0.52
C HIS A 197 -5.50 7.67 -0.45
N LEU A 198 -5.18 8.25 -1.61
CA LEU A 198 -4.30 7.58 -2.57
C LEU A 198 -2.90 7.31 -1.99
N ARG A 199 -2.44 8.18 -1.06
CA ARG A 199 -1.19 8.01 -0.30
C ARG A 199 -1.29 6.99 0.83
N ASP A 200 -2.50 6.65 1.25
CA ASP A 200 -2.73 5.73 2.36
C ASP A 200 -2.78 4.26 1.89
N ILE A 201 -2.84 4.01 0.56
CA ILE A 201 -2.95 2.66 -0.01
C ILE A 201 -1.81 1.75 0.46
N ASP A 202 -0.58 2.26 0.48
CA ASP A 202 0.58 1.48 0.93
C ASP A 202 0.48 1.15 2.43
N GLN A 203 0.02 2.10 3.24
CA GLN A 203 -0.19 1.86 4.67
C GLN A 203 -1.33 0.86 4.92
N LEU A 204 -2.45 0.99 4.19
CA LEU A 204 -3.57 0.04 4.26
C LEU A 204 -3.15 -1.37 3.86
N TRP A 205 -2.24 -1.49 2.88
CA TRP A 205 -1.67 -2.77 2.49
C TRP A 205 -0.83 -3.38 3.61
N GLU A 206 0.08 -2.63 4.21
CA GLU A 206 0.90 -3.10 5.33
C GLU A 206 0.06 -3.45 6.57
N ASP A 207 -0.98 -2.67 6.86
CA ASP A 207 -1.94 -2.95 7.93
C ASP A 207 -2.68 -4.26 7.66
N ALA A 208 -3.14 -4.49 6.42
CA ALA A 208 -3.80 -5.73 6.02
C ALA A 208 -2.88 -6.96 6.18
N GLN A 209 -1.60 -6.83 5.83
CA GLN A 209 -0.60 -7.88 6.02
C GLN A 209 -0.37 -8.16 7.51
N THR A 210 -0.35 -7.13 8.34
CA THR A 210 -0.24 -7.23 9.80
C THR A 210 -1.47 -7.92 10.40
N PHE A 211 -2.68 -7.53 9.99
CA PHE A 211 -3.91 -8.21 10.41
C PHE A 211 -3.92 -9.69 10.01
N SER A 212 -3.45 -10.02 8.80
CA SER A 212 -3.33 -11.42 8.37
C SER A 212 -2.42 -12.25 9.27
N LYS A 213 -1.26 -11.70 9.67
CA LYS A 213 -0.35 -12.36 10.62
C LYS A 213 -1.00 -12.55 11.99
N ASN A 214 -1.69 -11.53 12.50
CA ASN A 214 -2.38 -11.59 13.79
C ASN A 214 -3.51 -12.62 13.78
N ILE A 215 -4.30 -12.72 12.71
CA ILE A 215 -5.35 -13.73 12.56
C ILE A 215 -4.76 -15.15 12.58
N LYS A 216 -3.62 -15.38 11.90
CA LYS A 216 -2.94 -16.69 11.94
C LYS A 216 -2.52 -17.05 13.37
N LEU A 217 -1.97 -16.10 14.12
CA LEU A 217 -1.59 -16.31 15.51
C LEU A 217 -2.80 -16.65 16.39
N ILE A 218 -3.89 -15.90 16.25
CA ILE A 218 -5.14 -16.16 16.96
C ILE A 218 -5.67 -17.56 16.65
N ASN A 219 -5.63 -17.99 15.39
CA ASN A 219 -6.07 -19.34 15.01
C ASN A 219 -5.22 -20.42 15.70
N THR A 220 -3.90 -20.27 15.75
CA THR A 220 -3.02 -21.19 16.48
C THR A 220 -3.35 -21.23 17.98
N GLN A 221 -3.66 -20.08 18.58
CA GLN A 221 -4.08 -20.02 19.99
C GLN A 221 -5.44 -20.69 20.22
N ILE A 222 -6.40 -20.51 19.30
CA ILE A 222 -7.70 -21.18 19.35
C ILE A 222 -7.53 -22.70 19.27
N GLU A 223 -6.68 -23.21 18.37
CA GLU A 223 -6.37 -24.64 18.28
C GLU A 223 -5.79 -25.18 19.60
N ALA A 224 -4.86 -24.44 20.22
CA ALA A 224 -4.30 -24.82 21.51
C ALA A 224 -5.36 -24.88 22.62
N ILE A 225 -6.21 -23.84 22.72
CA ILE A 225 -7.33 -23.80 23.67
C ILE A 225 -8.29 -24.97 23.44
N ASN A 226 -8.62 -25.26 22.19
CA ASN A 226 -9.53 -26.35 21.85
C ASN A 226 -8.97 -27.71 22.26
N ASN A 227 -7.65 -27.92 22.11
CA ASN A 227 -6.99 -29.12 22.61
C ASN A 227 -7.03 -29.20 24.15
N SER A 228 -6.79 -28.09 24.86
CA SER A 228 -6.91 -28.05 26.32
C SER A 228 -8.34 -28.35 26.81
N ILE A 229 -9.37 -27.81 26.14
CA ILE A 229 -10.78 -28.10 26.45
C ILE A 229 -11.08 -29.59 26.30
N LYS A 230 -10.55 -30.25 25.24
CA LYS A 230 -10.72 -31.71 25.07
C LYS A 230 -10.11 -32.49 26.22
N ILE A 231 -8.90 -32.11 26.67
CA ILE A 231 -8.23 -32.76 27.82
C ILE A 231 -9.07 -32.58 29.08
N GLN A 232 -9.52 -31.36 29.37
CA GLN A 232 -10.39 -31.08 30.52
C GLN A 232 -11.71 -31.85 30.46
N GLY A 233 -12.27 -32.05 29.25
CA GLY A 233 -13.44 -32.91 29.06
C GLY A 233 -13.19 -34.34 29.56
N HIS A 234 -12.05 -34.94 29.21
CA HIS A 234 -11.67 -36.27 29.71
C HIS A 234 -11.46 -36.31 31.23
N GLU A 235 -10.89 -35.25 31.82
CA GLU A 235 -10.73 -35.14 33.27
C GLU A 235 -12.10 -35.07 33.97
N VAL A 236 -13.05 -34.30 33.43
CA VAL A 236 -14.42 -34.22 33.95
C VAL A 236 -15.13 -35.57 33.84
N ASP A 237 -14.98 -36.29 32.72
CA ASP A 237 -15.52 -37.64 32.58
C ASP A 237 -14.97 -38.59 33.65
N THR A 238 -13.66 -38.50 33.93
CA THR A 238 -13.01 -39.29 34.99
C THR A 238 -13.56 -38.95 36.38
N LEU A 239 -13.76 -37.67 36.68
CA LEU A 239 -14.37 -37.23 37.94
C LEU A 239 -15.83 -37.68 38.07
N ASN A 240 -16.60 -37.67 36.99
CA ASN A 240 -17.96 -38.18 36.99
C ASN A 240 -17.98 -39.68 37.27
N GLN A 241 -17.09 -40.46 36.66
CA GLN A 241 -16.93 -41.88 36.97
C GLN A 241 -16.58 -42.11 38.45
N PHE A 242 -15.64 -41.32 39.00
CA PHE A 242 -15.28 -41.40 40.41
C PHE A 242 -16.47 -41.07 41.33
N LYS A 243 -17.25 -40.04 40.99
CA LYS A 243 -18.48 -39.69 41.71
C LYS A 243 -19.49 -40.84 41.66
N ASP A 244 -19.67 -41.47 40.52
CA ASP A 244 -20.57 -42.62 40.37
C ASP A 244 -20.12 -43.81 41.22
N GLU A 245 -18.81 -44.07 41.33
CA GLU A 245 -18.27 -45.08 42.25
C GLU A 245 -18.54 -44.73 43.72
N ILE A 246 -18.32 -43.47 44.14
CA ILE A 246 -18.66 -43.02 45.50
C ILE A 246 -20.14 -43.28 45.81
N ASN A 247 -21.03 -42.97 44.87
CA ASN A 247 -22.47 -43.13 45.05
C ASN A 247 -22.91 -44.60 45.23
N LYS A 248 -22.08 -45.59 44.89
CA LYS A 248 -22.39 -47.01 45.16
C LYS A 248 -22.30 -47.36 46.65
N TYR A 249 -21.60 -46.56 47.45
CA TYR A 249 -21.46 -46.79 48.89
C TYR A 249 -22.64 -46.19 49.65
N ASN A 250 -23.73 -46.96 49.78
CA ASN A 250 -24.98 -46.53 50.43
C ASN A 250 -24.83 -46.08 51.89
N HIS A 251 -23.79 -46.53 52.59
CA HIS A 251 -23.54 -46.26 54.01
C HIS A 251 -22.41 -45.25 54.25
N LEU A 252 -21.94 -44.54 53.21
CA LEU A 252 -20.85 -43.57 53.38
C LEU A 252 -21.23 -42.44 54.35
N GLY A 253 -22.50 -41.98 54.29
CA GLY A 253 -23.05 -40.99 55.23
C GLY A 253 -23.32 -41.55 56.63
N ASP A 254 -23.36 -42.87 56.79
CA ASP A 254 -23.58 -43.51 58.09
C ASP A 254 -22.28 -43.58 58.90
N ILE A 255 -21.11 -43.28 58.31
CA ILE A 255 -19.81 -43.33 59.01
C ILE A 255 -19.81 -42.40 60.22
N ASP A 256 -20.35 -41.18 60.08
CA ASP A 256 -20.43 -40.23 61.20
C ASP A 256 -21.36 -40.74 62.30
N GLN A 257 -22.51 -41.34 61.93
CA GLN A 257 -23.43 -41.93 62.90
C GLN A 257 -22.82 -43.16 63.58
N LEU A 258 -22.15 -44.04 62.84
CA LEU A 258 -21.42 -45.18 63.40
C LEU A 258 -20.32 -44.74 64.38
N TRP A 259 -19.65 -43.63 64.09
CA TRP A 259 -18.67 -43.04 64.99
C TRP A 259 -19.32 -42.54 66.29
N GLU A 260 -20.44 -41.82 66.21
CA GLU A 260 -21.18 -41.36 67.39
C GLU A 260 -21.78 -42.53 68.21
N ASP A 261 -22.28 -43.55 67.54
CA ASP A 261 -22.78 -44.77 68.17
C ASP A 261 -21.64 -45.51 68.90
N ALA A 262 -20.46 -45.61 68.29
CA ALA A 262 -19.28 -46.21 68.93
C ALA A 262 -18.85 -45.42 70.19
N GLN A 263 -18.89 -44.10 70.14
CA GLN A 263 -18.62 -43.25 71.30
C GLN A 263 -19.68 -43.43 72.41
N THR A 264 -20.94 -43.61 72.04
CA THR A 264 -22.04 -43.90 72.97
C THR A 264 -21.87 -45.27 73.62
N PHE A 265 -21.56 -46.31 72.84
CA PHE A 265 -21.25 -47.64 73.36
C PHE A 265 -20.05 -47.60 74.32
N SER A 266 -19.01 -46.84 74.01
CA SER A 266 -17.86 -46.64 74.90
C SER A 266 -18.28 -46.04 76.26
N LYS A 267 -19.16 -45.02 76.28
CA LYS A 267 -19.72 -44.47 77.52
C LYS A 267 -20.54 -45.51 78.29
N ASN A 268 -21.39 -46.27 77.59
CA ASN A 268 -22.22 -47.30 78.19
C ASN A 268 -21.36 -48.41 78.82
N ILE A 269 -20.30 -48.87 78.14
CA ILE A 269 -19.34 -49.85 78.67
C ILE A 269 -18.67 -49.32 79.95
N LYS A 270 -18.25 -48.06 79.98
CA LYS A 270 -17.70 -47.44 81.20
C LYS A 270 -18.71 -47.46 82.35
N SER A 271 -19.98 -47.14 82.05
CA SER A 271 -21.07 -47.18 83.05
C SER A 271 -21.30 -48.59 83.59
N ILE A 272 -21.39 -49.60 82.71
CA ILE A 272 -21.53 -51.01 83.09
C ILE A 272 -20.36 -51.44 83.97
N ASN A 273 -19.12 -51.06 83.63
CA ASN A 273 -17.96 -51.38 84.45
C ASN A 273 -18.06 -50.80 85.87
N MET A 274 -18.52 -49.55 86.02
CA MET A 274 -18.77 -48.97 87.35
C MET A 274 -19.84 -49.76 88.12
N GLN A 275 -20.90 -50.22 87.45
CA GLN A 275 -21.92 -51.05 88.09
C GLN A 275 -21.39 -52.42 88.50
N ILE A 276 -20.57 -53.08 87.67
CA ILE A 276 -19.92 -54.35 88.01
C ILE A 276 -19.02 -54.18 89.24
N GLU A 277 -18.27 -53.09 89.31
CA GLU A 277 -17.42 -52.78 90.46
C GLU A 277 -18.25 -52.59 91.74
N ALA A 278 -19.39 -51.91 91.65
CA ALA A 278 -20.34 -51.77 92.76
C ALA A 278 -20.94 -53.12 93.19
N ILE A 279 -21.36 -53.97 92.23
CA ILE A 279 -21.87 -55.32 92.51
C ILE A 279 -20.79 -56.17 93.19
N ASN A 280 -19.54 -56.14 92.71
CA ASN A 280 -18.44 -56.86 93.32
C ASN A 280 -18.20 -56.42 94.77
N ASN A 281 -18.28 -55.12 95.06
CA ASN A 281 -18.21 -54.62 96.43
C ASN A 281 -19.36 -55.15 97.30
N SER A 282 -20.59 -55.17 96.76
CA SER A 282 -21.75 -55.75 97.46
C SER A 282 -21.61 -57.26 97.71
N ILE A 283 -21.11 -58.03 96.74
CA ILE A 283 -20.83 -59.46 96.90
C ILE A 283 -19.78 -59.67 98.00
N LYS A 284 -18.75 -58.83 98.07
CA LYS A 284 -17.73 -58.89 99.12
C LYS A 284 -18.35 -58.66 100.51
N ILE A 285 -19.29 -57.71 100.64
CA ILE A 285 -20.04 -57.47 101.88
C ILE A 285 -20.90 -58.70 102.23
N GLN A 286 -21.68 -59.21 101.28
CA GLN A 286 -22.53 -60.38 101.50
C GLN A 286 -21.71 -61.62 101.87
N SER A 287 -20.53 -61.80 101.29
CA SER A 287 -19.61 -62.88 101.68
C SER A 287 -19.23 -62.78 103.16
N HIS A 288 -18.94 -61.58 103.66
CA HIS A 288 -18.65 -61.36 105.08
C HIS A 288 -19.89 -61.61 105.97
N GLU A 289 -21.09 -61.23 105.52
CA GLU A 289 -22.34 -61.54 106.23
C GLU A 289 -22.59 -63.05 106.33
N VAL A 290 -22.34 -63.79 105.25
CA VAL A 290 -22.43 -65.26 105.24
C VAL A 290 -21.40 -65.88 106.19
N ASP A 291 -20.16 -65.38 106.21
CA ASP A 291 -19.15 -65.82 107.17
C ASP A 291 -19.61 -65.57 108.62
N THR A 292 -20.24 -64.43 108.88
CA THR A 292 -20.81 -64.10 110.20
C THR A 292 -21.96 -65.04 110.59
N LEU A 293 -22.85 -65.37 109.64
CA LEU A 293 -23.93 -66.35 109.87
C LEU A 293 -23.38 -67.77 110.12
N ASN A 294 -22.32 -68.17 109.41
CA ASN A 294 -21.65 -69.44 109.66
C ASN A 294 -21.03 -69.47 111.07
N GLN A 295 -20.40 -68.38 111.51
CA GLN A 295 -19.91 -68.27 112.89
C GLN A 295 -21.06 -68.37 113.91
N PHE A 296 -22.20 -67.72 113.65
CA PHE A 296 -23.38 -67.83 114.52
C PHE A 296 -23.95 -69.26 114.58
N LYS A 297 -24.00 -69.96 113.44
CA LYS A 297 -24.37 -71.38 113.38
C LYS A 297 -23.41 -72.24 114.20
N ASP A 298 -22.11 -72.00 114.08
CA ASP A 298 -21.09 -72.73 114.84
C ASP A 298 -21.21 -72.47 116.36
N GLU A 299 -21.58 -71.25 116.78
CA GLU A 299 -21.94 -70.93 118.17
C GLU A 299 -23.15 -71.72 118.66
N ILE A 300 -24.24 -71.81 117.89
CA ILE A 300 -25.42 -72.62 118.25
C ILE A 300 -25.03 -74.10 118.45
N ASN A 301 -24.17 -74.63 117.57
CA ASN A 301 -23.74 -76.03 117.63
C ASN A 301 -22.90 -76.36 118.88
N LYS A 302 -22.37 -75.38 119.62
CA LYS A 302 -21.64 -75.63 120.89
C LYS A 302 -22.57 -76.01 122.05
N TYR A 303 -23.87 -75.71 121.96
CA TYR A 303 -24.83 -76.02 123.01
C TYR A 303 -25.31 -77.48 122.90
N ASN A 304 -24.55 -78.41 123.49
CA ASN A 304 -24.83 -79.86 123.46
C ASN A 304 -26.18 -80.27 124.07
N HIS A 305 -26.77 -79.43 124.92
CA HIS A 305 -28.00 -79.72 125.66
C HIS A 305 -29.22 -78.95 125.13
N LEU A 306 -29.12 -78.25 123.98
CA LEU A 306 -30.25 -77.49 123.43
C LEU A 306 -31.42 -78.42 123.05
N GLY A 307 -31.14 -79.67 122.65
CA GLY A 307 -32.13 -80.72 122.38
C GLY A 307 -32.70 -81.41 123.62
N ASP A 308 -32.10 -81.19 124.80
CA ASP A 308 -32.57 -81.81 126.06
C ASP A 308 -33.73 -81.02 126.70
N ILE A 309 -34.02 -79.81 126.20
CA ILE A 309 -35.12 -78.96 126.67
C ILE A 309 -36.49 -79.65 126.48
N ASP A 310 -36.70 -80.31 125.34
CA ASP A 310 -37.95 -81.03 125.05
C ASP A 310 -38.11 -82.25 125.96
N GLN A 311 -37.01 -82.96 126.27
CA GLN A 311 -37.01 -84.13 127.16
C GLN A 311 -37.33 -83.73 128.62
N LEU A 312 -36.76 -82.63 129.12
CA LEU A 312 -37.07 -82.08 130.45
C LEU A 312 -38.54 -81.64 130.58
N TRP A 313 -39.14 -81.14 129.50
CA TRP A 313 -40.53 -80.73 129.47
C TRP A 313 -41.49 -81.93 129.60
N GLU A 314 -41.20 -83.04 128.91
CA GLU A 314 -41.97 -84.28 129.00
C GLU A 314 -41.86 -84.96 130.37
N ASP A 315 -40.65 -85.01 130.96
CA ASP A 315 -40.44 -85.61 132.29
C ASP A 315 -41.21 -84.87 133.40
N SER A 316 -41.30 -83.53 133.30
CA SER A 316 -42.12 -82.69 134.18
C SER A 316 -43.62 -83.00 134.05
N HIS A 317 -44.10 -83.21 132.82
CA HIS A 317 -45.50 -83.57 132.57
C HIS A 317 -45.85 -84.94 133.19
N LYS A 318 -44.94 -85.91 133.09
CA LYS A 318 -45.11 -87.25 133.65
C LYS A 318 -45.19 -87.25 135.19
N SER A 319 -44.32 -86.49 135.86
CA SER A 319 -44.38 -86.32 137.33
C SER A 319 -45.73 -85.78 137.82
N LYS A 320 -46.36 -84.88 137.05
CA LYS A 320 -47.68 -84.31 137.39
C LYS A 320 -48.80 -85.36 137.40
N VAL A 321 -48.74 -86.36 136.52
CA VAL A 321 -49.73 -87.45 136.44
C VAL A 321 -49.60 -88.41 137.62
N GLU A 322 -48.36 -88.75 138.00
CA GLU A 322 -48.09 -89.65 139.13
C GLU A 322 -48.55 -89.06 140.48
N VAL A 323 -48.39 -87.74 140.69
CA VAL A 323 -48.88 -87.05 141.89
C VAL A 323 -50.41 -87.10 142.03
N LYS A 324 -51.15 -87.07 140.91
CA LYS A 324 -52.62 -87.13 140.94
C LYS A 324 -53.13 -88.51 141.40
N SER A 325 -52.47 -89.58 141.00
CA SER A 325 -52.80 -90.96 141.42
C SER A 325 -52.57 -91.20 142.92
N LEU A 326 -51.55 -90.54 143.51
CA LEU A 326 -51.28 -90.63 144.94
C LEU A 326 -52.39 -89.97 145.79
N TYR A 327 -52.99 -88.89 145.30
CA TYR A 327 -54.06 -88.17 145.99
C TYR A 327 -55.32 -89.03 146.20
N GLU A 328 -55.74 -89.76 145.15
CA GLU A 328 -56.93 -90.64 145.21
C GLU A 328 -56.76 -91.83 146.17
N LYS A 329 -55.53 -92.33 146.34
CA LYS A 329 -55.24 -93.42 147.32
C LYS A 329 -55.31 -92.95 148.77
N VAL A 330 -54.96 -91.69 149.05
CA VAL A 330 -54.98 -91.13 150.42
C VAL A 330 -56.42 -90.90 150.89
N GLU A 331 -57.31 -90.45 150.00
CA GLU A 331 -58.74 -90.23 150.30
C GLU A 331 -59.47 -91.53 150.69
N GLY A 332 -59.12 -92.66 150.04
CA GLY A 332 -59.67 -93.98 150.39
C GLY A 332 -59.23 -94.49 151.77
N LEU A 333 -58.02 -94.14 152.21
CA LEU A 333 -57.48 -94.51 153.52
C LEU A 333 -58.14 -93.73 154.67
N GLU A 334 -58.48 -92.45 154.46
CA GLU A 334 -59.17 -91.63 155.47
C GLU A 334 -60.57 -92.16 155.82
N ASN A 335 -61.31 -92.65 154.82
CA ASN A 335 -62.64 -93.21 155.05
C ASN A 335 -62.63 -94.51 155.86
N HIS A 336 -61.64 -95.39 155.64
CA HIS A 336 -61.47 -96.61 156.43
C HIS A 336 -61.09 -96.31 157.89
N LEU A 337 -60.32 -95.24 158.14
CA LEU A 337 -59.93 -94.83 159.49
C LEU A 337 -61.13 -94.32 160.32
N TYR A 338 -62.10 -93.66 159.67
CA TYR A 338 -63.32 -93.18 160.32
C TYR A 338 -64.18 -94.34 160.87
N VAL A 339 -64.31 -95.42 160.10
CA VAL A 339 -65.06 -96.63 160.50
C VAL A 339 -64.39 -97.34 161.67
N ALA A 340 -63.06 -97.47 161.65
CA ALA A 340 -62.31 -98.14 162.73
C ALA A 340 -62.41 -97.39 164.08
N LYS A 341 -62.48 -96.05 164.04
CA LYS A 341 -62.53 -95.21 165.24
C LYS A 341 -63.87 -95.29 165.99
N GLN A 342 -64.97 -95.44 165.25
CA GLN A 342 -66.32 -95.64 165.82
C GLN A 342 -66.39 -96.96 166.60
N GLN A 343 -65.86 -98.03 166.01
CA GLN A 343 -65.97 -99.38 166.57
C GLN A 343 -65.16 -99.56 167.86
N MET A 344 -63.98 -98.93 167.96
CA MET A 344 -63.21 -98.89 169.22
C MET A 344 -63.94 -98.20 170.37
N ASN A 345 -64.84 -97.26 170.07
CA ASN A 345 -65.52 -96.48 171.10
C ASN A 345 -66.69 -97.25 171.72
N GLU A 346 -67.38 -98.08 170.94
CA GLU A 346 -68.43 -98.97 171.46
C GLU A 346 -67.88 -100.07 172.37
N ASP A 347 -66.73 -100.66 172.03
CA ASP A 347 -66.08 -101.69 172.86
C ASP A 347 -65.63 -101.14 174.22
N LYS A 348 -65.16 -99.88 174.25
CA LYS A 348 -64.78 -99.21 175.50
C LYS A 348 -65.96 -99.09 176.47
N VAL A 349 -67.15 -98.71 175.96
CA VAL A 349 -68.37 -98.56 176.77
C VAL A 349 -68.81 -99.91 177.36
N ASN A 350 -68.62 -101.00 176.62
CA ASN A 350 -68.98 -102.35 177.09
C ASN A 350 -68.10 -102.80 178.28
N TYR A 351 -66.78 -102.54 178.24
CA TYR A 351 -65.86 -102.93 179.32
C TYR A 351 -66.09 -102.14 180.62
N GLU A 352 -66.43 -100.85 180.54
CA GLU A 352 -66.71 -100.03 181.74
C GLU A 352 -67.96 -100.51 182.50
N SER A 353 -68.97 -101.04 181.81
CA SER A 353 -70.20 -101.58 182.41
C SER A 353 -69.96 -102.87 183.21
N GLN A 354 -69.09 -103.76 182.72
CA GLN A 354 -68.78 -105.03 183.36
C GLN A 354 -67.95 -104.84 184.66
N ILE A 355 -67.01 -103.89 184.65
CA ILE A 355 -66.18 -103.53 185.83
C ILE A 355 -67.05 -103.03 186.99
N ASN A 356 -68.09 -102.25 186.70
CA ASN A 356 -68.81 -101.51 187.73
C ASN A 356 -69.68 -102.39 188.64
N THR A 357 -70.08 -103.58 188.20
CA THR A 357 -71.12 -104.34 188.94
C THR A 357 -70.64 -105.67 189.50
N LEU A 358 -69.47 -106.15 189.07
CA LEU A 358 -68.61 -106.98 189.92
C LEU A 358 -68.39 -106.32 191.30
N PHE A 359 -68.34 -104.98 191.35
CA PHE A 359 -68.26 -104.18 192.59
C PHE A 359 -69.50 -104.30 193.51
N LYS A 360 -70.69 -104.57 192.96
CA LYS A 360 -71.91 -104.82 193.76
C LYS A 360 -71.90 -106.23 194.37
N LYS A 361 -71.32 -107.23 193.68
CA LYS A 361 -71.21 -108.61 194.20
C LYS A 361 -70.26 -108.71 195.41
N THR A 362 -69.26 -107.85 195.50
CA THR A 362 -68.29 -107.82 196.63
C THR A 362 -68.87 -107.25 197.92
N LYS A 363 -69.87 -106.37 197.84
CA LYS A 363 -70.38 -105.64 199.02
C LYS A 363 -71.33 -106.47 199.90
N ILE A 364 -72.02 -107.48 199.36
CA ILE A 364 -72.96 -108.31 200.14
C ILE A 364 -72.26 -109.53 200.77
N ALA A 365 -71.19 -110.04 200.15
CA ALA A 365 -70.34 -111.06 200.76
C ALA A 365 -69.74 -110.60 202.12
N TYR A 366 -69.60 -109.29 202.34
CA TYR A 366 -69.11 -108.72 203.60
C TYR A 366 -70.14 -108.68 204.74
N ALA A 367 -71.45 -108.76 204.45
CA ALA A 367 -72.48 -108.79 205.50
C ALA A 367 -72.66 -110.19 206.12
N LEU A 368 -72.15 -111.24 205.47
CA LEU A 368 -72.18 -112.63 205.95
C LEU A 368 -71.09 -112.96 206.99
N ALA A 369 -70.04 -112.14 207.15
CA ALA A 369 -68.86 -112.51 207.94
C ALA A 369 -68.74 -111.80 209.31
N GLY A 370 -69.55 -110.78 209.60
CA GLY A 370 -69.46 -110.02 210.86
C GLY A 370 -70.15 -110.64 212.08
N GLY A 371 -70.87 -111.76 211.93
CA GLY A 371 -71.88 -112.17 212.92
C GLY A 371 -71.73 -113.54 213.57
N SER A 372 -70.66 -114.30 213.31
CA SER A 372 -70.36 -115.57 214.01
C SER A 372 -69.17 -115.47 214.98
N ILE A 373 -68.41 -114.37 214.94
CA ILE A 373 -67.32 -114.06 215.91
C ILE A 373 -67.88 -113.58 217.28
N GLY A 374 -69.20 -113.44 217.41
CA GLY A 374 -69.86 -113.35 218.72
C GLY A 374 -69.98 -114.69 219.48
N ILE A 375 -70.13 -115.85 218.81
CA ILE A 375 -70.53 -117.11 219.49
C ILE A 375 -69.71 -118.34 219.08
N ALA A 376 -68.68 -118.26 218.22
CA ALA A 376 -67.58 -119.25 218.25
C ALA A 376 -66.59 -119.02 219.43
N LEU A 377 -66.84 -118.00 220.27
CA LEU A 377 -66.52 -118.06 221.70
C LEU A 377 -67.24 -119.24 222.43
N ILE A 378 -68.10 -120.01 221.74
CA ILE A 378 -68.60 -121.34 222.16
C ILE A 378 -67.76 -122.52 221.62
N LEU A 379 -66.79 -122.35 220.70
CA LEU A 379 -65.90 -123.48 220.36
C LEU A 379 -65.03 -123.95 221.56
N ILE A 380 -65.02 -123.23 222.68
CA ILE A 380 -64.38 -123.68 223.93
C ILE A 380 -65.24 -124.68 224.74
N MET A 381 -66.46 -125.04 224.32
CA MET A 381 -67.27 -126.06 225.03
C MET A 381 -67.32 -127.50 224.43
N VAL A 382 -66.99 -127.80 223.14
CA VAL A 382 -67.26 -129.19 222.60
C VAL A 382 -66.16 -129.85 221.71
N ASN A 383 -64.92 -129.35 221.70
CA ASN A 383 -63.72 -130.12 221.31
C ASN A 383 -63.46 -131.33 222.27
N ILE A 384 -64.44 -132.21 222.54
CA ILE A 384 -64.26 -133.36 223.46
C ILE A 384 -64.74 -134.66 222.86
N LEU A 385 -65.78 -134.65 222.03
CA LEU A 385 -66.64 -135.82 221.75
C LEU A 385 -65.97 -137.14 221.31
N GLY A 386 -64.65 -137.17 221.10
CA GLY A 386 -63.91 -138.41 221.25
C GLY A 386 -64.28 -139.42 220.20
N ILE A 387 -64.21 -138.99 218.94
CA ILE A 387 -64.28 -139.87 217.78
C ILE A 387 -63.32 -139.28 216.74
N LEU A 388 -62.27 -140.08 216.46
CA LEU A 388 -61.35 -140.13 215.30
C LEU A 388 -60.88 -138.83 214.63
#